data_AF-A0AAN0YT12-F1
#
_entry.id   AF-A0AAN0YT12-F1
#
_cell.length_a   1.000
_cell.length_b   1.000
_cell.length_c   1.000
_cell.angle_alpha   90.00
_cell.angle_beta   90.00
_cell.angle_gamma   90.00
#
_symmetry.space_group_name_H-M   'P 1'
#
loop_
_entity.id
_entity.type
_entity.pdbx_description
1 polymer ?
#
loop_
_entity_poly.entity_id
_entity_poly.type
_entity_poly.pdbx_seq_one_letter_code
_entity_poly.pdbx_strand_id
1 'polypeptide(L)'
;MKKILLASAAVSLMFLAGCQNDQPEVKSTQVENGTKTKENGENEKAKSVFTRKDRQIAKEKAEKFIVLLTEFHGRSIFKDEDNEKVREELNRKADEQKLIHPESYFSNPQYNTSFVEDTKEDSKLILRRDRFQLGNNFKEIYYAYLDVHELTLPISYTSVKGVKHDSEIRFVKTTDGEIYILGAPMLIGEDLKKKDEDAYYDEYKRKEIQQEVKEELNIQ
;
A
#
# COMPACT_ATOMS: atom_id res chain seq x y z
N MET A 1 -38.91 23.05 63.26
CA MET A 1 -40.08 23.69 62.61
C MET A 1 -39.80 23.78 61.11
N LYS A 2 -40.81 23.60 60.22
CA LYS A 2 -40.77 23.79 58.73
C LYS A 2 -39.70 22.91 58.00
N LYS A 3 -39.99 22.00 57.05
CA LYS A 3 -40.74 22.07 55.75
C LYS A 3 -40.21 23.22 54.88
N ILE A 4 -39.85 23.09 53.60
CA ILE A 4 -40.34 22.27 52.45
C ILE A 4 -39.09 21.77 51.64
N LEU A 5 -38.94 20.63 50.93
CA LEU A 5 -39.75 19.63 50.16
C LEU A 5 -39.96 19.88 48.64
N LEU A 6 -40.07 18.80 47.84
CA LEU A 6 -40.48 18.75 46.40
C LEU A 6 -39.51 19.37 45.35
N ALA A 7 -39.46 18.91 44.09
CA ALA A 7 -39.93 17.65 43.51
C ALA A 7 -39.20 17.28 42.20
N SER A 8 -39.19 15.98 41.92
CA SER A 8 -38.91 15.33 40.64
C SER A 8 -40.00 15.54 39.57
N ALA A 9 -39.61 15.55 38.30
CA ALA A 9 -40.45 15.15 37.17
C ALA A 9 -39.58 14.62 36.00
N ALA A 10 -40.14 13.76 35.15
CA ALA A 10 -39.51 13.17 33.96
C ALA A 10 -40.59 12.87 32.91
N VAL A 11 -40.21 12.17 31.81
CA VAL A 11 -41.10 11.77 30.68
C VAL A 11 -41.42 13.00 29.80
N SER A 12 -41.49 12.94 28.46
CA SER A 12 -41.94 11.84 27.59
C SER A 12 -41.15 11.68 26.28
N LEU A 13 -41.15 10.45 25.75
CA LEU A 13 -41.07 10.23 24.30
C LEU A 13 -42.34 10.78 23.63
N MET A 14 -42.23 11.24 22.38
CA MET A 14 -43.39 11.39 21.49
C MET A 14 -43.24 10.45 20.29
N PHE A 15 -44.06 9.40 20.25
CA PHE A 15 -44.43 8.77 19.00
C PHE A 15 -45.55 9.58 18.36
N LEU A 16 -45.44 9.86 17.06
CA LEU A 16 -46.57 10.30 16.24
C LEU A 16 -46.77 9.27 15.13
N ALA A 17 -47.79 8.42 15.30
CA ALA A 17 -48.35 7.64 14.21
C ALA A 17 -49.54 8.40 13.63
N GLY A 18 -49.57 8.57 12.31
CA GLY A 18 -50.70 9.11 11.55
C GLY A 18 -50.86 8.28 10.29
N CYS A 19 -52.09 7.90 9.97
CA CYS A 19 -52.40 6.97 8.88
C CYS A 19 -53.34 7.59 7.84
N GLN A 20 -53.37 6.93 6.68
CA GLN A 20 -54.34 7.03 5.57
C GLN A 20 -54.15 8.16 4.53
N ASN A 21 -53.79 7.68 3.33
CA ASN A 21 -54.39 8.03 2.02
C ASN A 21 -54.17 9.45 1.43
N ASP A 22 -54.06 9.62 0.10
CA ASP A 22 -54.35 8.69 -1.01
C ASP A 22 -53.48 8.91 -2.27
N GLN A 23 -53.64 7.99 -3.24
CA GLN A 23 -53.15 7.99 -4.64
C GLN A 23 -51.68 7.59 -4.95
N PRO A 24 -51.39 7.07 -6.19
CA PRO A 24 -50.19 6.29 -6.48
C PRO A 24 -49.34 6.77 -7.68
N GLU A 25 -48.00 6.68 -7.59
CA GLU A 25 -47.12 6.83 -8.76
C GLU A 25 -46.21 5.62 -9.03
N VAL A 26 -46.35 5.12 -10.26
CA VAL A 26 -45.35 4.48 -11.14
C VAL A 26 -44.44 3.40 -10.52
N LYS A 27 -44.75 2.13 -10.85
CA LYS A 27 -43.75 1.05 -10.87
C LYS A 27 -42.63 1.38 -11.87
N SER A 28 -41.47 1.78 -11.39
CA SER A 28 -40.24 1.76 -12.17
C SER A 28 -39.52 0.42 -11.94
N THR A 29 -39.68 -0.51 -12.87
CA THR A 29 -38.79 -1.69 -12.96
C THR A 29 -37.40 -1.24 -13.39
N GLN A 30 -36.56 -0.86 -12.43
CA GLN A 30 -35.13 -0.74 -12.68
C GLN A 30 -34.55 -2.12 -12.98
N VAL A 31 -33.85 -2.21 -14.10
CA VAL A 31 -33.13 -3.40 -14.54
C VAL A 31 -31.99 -3.68 -13.57
N GLU A 32 -31.80 -4.95 -13.19
CA GLU A 32 -30.61 -5.39 -12.46
C GLU A 32 -29.36 -5.30 -13.35
N ASN A 33 -28.79 -4.09 -13.48
CA ASN A 33 -27.39 -3.95 -13.82
C ASN A 33 -26.57 -4.48 -12.63
N GLY A 34 -26.26 -5.78 -12.68
CA GLY A 34 -25.54 -6.56 -11.68
C GLY A 34 -24.10 -6.08 -11.46
N THR A 35 -23.97 -4.88 -10.90
CA THR A 35 -22.72 -4.30 -10.47
C THR A 35 -22.24 -5.11 -9.27
N LYS A 36 -21.16 -5.88 -9.44
CA LYS A 36 -20.45 -6.53 -8.34
C LYS A 36 -19.79 -5.45 -7.47
N THR A 37 -20.57 -4.89 -6.56
CA THR A 37 -20.08 -4.03 -5.48
C THR A 37 -19.25 -4.90 -4.55
N LYS A 38 -17.95 -4.60 -4.47
CA LYS A 38 -17.05 -5.22 -3.50
C LYS A 38 -17.50 -4.72 -2.12
N GLU A 39 -18.28 -5.53 -1.39
CA GLU A 39 -18.49 -5.30 0.04
C GLU A 39 -17.10 -5.21 0.69
N ASN A 40 -16.86 -4.18 1.50
CA ASN A 40 -15.55 -3.98 2.12
C ASN A 40 -15.26 -5.15 3.07
N GLY A 41 -14.37 -6.04 2.64
CA GLY A 41 -14.08 -7.35 3.25
C GLY A 41 -13.37 -7.32 4.60
N GLU A 42 -13.68 -6.38 5.49
CA GLU A 42 -13.12 -6.32 6.86
C GLU A 42 -13.61 -7.47 7.77
N ASN A 43 -14.55 -8.30 7.29
CA ASN A 43 -15.22 -9.33 8.07
C ASN A 43 -14.54 -10.71 8.08
N GLU A 44 -13.68 -11.05 7.12
CA GLU A 44 -12.78 -12.21 7.26
C GLU A 44 -11.46 -11.77 7.86
N LYS A 45 -11.36 -11.86 9.19
CA LYS A 45 -10.10 -11.66 9.93
C LYS A 45 -9.19 -12.86 9.77
N ALA A 46 -8.57 -12.97 8.59
CA ALA A 46 -7.44 -13.86 8.35
C ALA A 46 -6.38 -13.69 9.45
N LYS A 47 -5.77 -14.80 9.85
CA LYS A 47 -4.82 -14.81 10.95
C LYS A 47 -3.50 -14.19 10.49
N SER A 48 -3.15 -13.03 11.06
CA SER A 48 -1.88 -12.33 10.80
C SER A 48 -0.67 -13.27 10.73
N VAL A 49 0.08 -13.19 9.63
CA VAL A 49 1.29 -14.00 9.38
C VAL A 49 2.56 -13.27 9.81
N PHE A 50 2.51 -11.94 9.95
CA PHE A 50 3.63 -11.08 10.31
C PHE A 50 3.76 -10.87 11.82
N THR A 51 4.69 -11.58 12.45
CA THR A 51 4.96 -11.47 13.89
C THR A 51 5.58 -10.12 14.28
N ARG A 52 5.73 -9.87 15.59
CA ARG A 52 6.48 -8.71 16.08
C ARG A 52 7.96 -8.72 15.66
N LYS A 53 8.58 -9.90 15.53
CA LYS A 53 9.96 -10.04 15.02
C LYS A 53 10.02 -9.66 13.54
N ASP A 54 9.02 -10.08 12.78
CA ASP A 54 8.93 -9.87 11.34
C ASP A 54 8.83 -8.37 11.03
N ARG A 55 8.02 -7.63 11.80
CA ARG A 55 7.90 -6.16 11.71
C ARG A 55 9.17 -5.42 12.10
N GLN A 56 9.96 -5.95 13.05
CA GLN A 56 11.28 -5.42 13.37
C GLN A 56 12.27 -5.59 12.19
N ILE A 57 12.29 -6.79 11.58
CA ILE A 57 13.11 -7.07 10.38
C ILE A 57 12.68 -6.18 9.21
N ALA A 58 11.39 -6.00 8.98
CA ALA A 58 10.86 -5.09 7.95
C ALA A 58 11.29 -3.64 8.18
N LYS A 59 11.28 -3.15 9.44
CA LYS A 59 11.76 -1.80 9.80
C LYS A 59 13.27 -1.65 9.51
N GLU A 60 14.07 -2.65 9.85
CA GLU A 60 15.51 -2.67 9.56
C GLU A 60 15.79 -2.72 8.04
N LYS A 61 15.00 -3.48 7.26
CA LYS A 61 15.11 -3.49 5.79
C LYS A 61 14.65 -2.16 5.17
N ALA A 62 13.61 -1.49 5.69
CA ALA A 62 13.23 -0.13 5.28
C ALA A 62 14.36 0.89 5.51
N GLU A 63 15.04 0.81 6.65
CA GLU A 63 16.13 1.72 7.00
C GLU A 63 17.37 1.47 6.13
N LYS A 64 17.73 0.20 5.87
CA LYS A 64 18.77 -0.18 4.90
C LYS A 64 18.44 0.25 3.47
N PHE A 65 17.19 0.13 3.04
CA PHE A 65 16.74 0.58 1.71
C PHE A 65 16.94 2.09 1.53
N ILE A 66 16.60 2.91 2.53
CA ILE A 66 16.87 4.35 2.48
C ILE A 66 18.39 4.63 2.49
N VAL A 67 19.18 3.90 3.29
CA VAL A 67 20.65 4.04 3.26
C VAL A 67 21.21 3.73 1.88
N LEU A 68 20.79 2.63 1.26
CA LEU A 68 21.17 2.25 -0.11
C LEU A 68 20.84 3.36 -1.13
N LEU A 69 19.62 3.89 -1.11
CA LEU A 69 19.26 5.04 -1.97
C LEU A 69 20.20 6.24 -1.75
N THR A 70 20.61 6.50 -0.51
CA THR A 70 21.47 7.65 -0.20
C THR A 70 22.92 7.52 -0.70
N GLU A 71 23.40 6.30 -0.96
CA GLU A 71 24.69 6.07 -1.64
C GLU A 71 24.71 6.59 -3.08
N PHE A 72 23.54 6.75 -3.71
CA PHE A 72 23.39 7.24 -5.08
C PHE A 72 23.10 8.74 -5.19
N HIS A 73 23.11 9.48 -4.08
CA HIS A 73 22.96 10.93 -4.14
C HIS A 73 24.13 11.60 -4.90
N GLY A 74 23.81 12.48 -5.85
CA GLY A 74 24.77 13.24 -6.65
C GLY A 74 25.26 12.51 -7.90
N ARG A 75 24.91 11.22 -8.06
CA ARG A 75 25.14 10.48 -9.31
C ARG A 75 24.38 11.17 -10.45
N SER A 76 25.08 11.43 -11.56
CA SER A 76 24.44 11.88 -12.80
C SER A 76 23.78 10.70 -13.51
N ILE A 77 22.67 10.99 -14.16
CA ILE A 77 21.86 10.09 -14.97
C ILE A 77 21.50 10.75 -16.32
N PHE A 78 22.24 11.80 -16.72
CA PHE A 78 21.97 12.63 -17.90
C PHE A 78 22.02 11.88 -19.24
N LYS A 79 22.70 10.72 -19.28
CA LYS A 79 22.76 9.83 -20.44
C LYS A 79 22.07 8.52 -20.09
N ASP A 80 21.40 7.90 -21.06
CA ASP A 80 20.78 6.59 -20.89
C ASP A 80 21.75 5.55 -20.35
N GLU A 81 23.01 5.53 -20.81
CA GLU A 81 24.04 4.63 -20.28
C GLU A 81 24.32 4.85 -18.77
N ASP A 82 24.33 6.09 -18.30
CA ASP A 82 24.70 6.43 -16.92
C ASP A 82 23.51 6.26 -15.98
N ASN A 83 22.29 6.54 -16.48
CA ASN A 83 21.02 6.12 -15.89
C ASN A 83 20.95 4.58 -15.73
N GLU A 84 21.32 3.81 -16.76
CA GLU A 84 21.26 2.35 -16.74
C GLU A 84 22.30 1.75 -15.78
N LYS A 85 23.57 2.19 -15.82
CA LYS A 85 24.61 1.77 -14.86
C LYS A 85 24.17 2.02 -13.41
N VAL A 86 23.49 3.13 -13.14
CA VAL A 86 22.92 3.44 -11.82
C VAL A 86 21.78 2.49 -11.46
N ARG A 87 20.89 2.16 -12.40
CA ARG A 87 19.81 1.18 -12.20
C ARG A 87 20.35 -0.23 -11.93
N GLU A 88 21.32 -0.70 -12.71
CA GLU A 88 21.97 -1.99 -12.51
C GLU A 88 22.68 -2.07 -11.15
N GLU A 89 23.44 -1.04 -10.78
CA GLU A 89 24.17 -1.01 -9.51
C GLU A 89 23.22 -0.96 -8.29
N LEU A 90 22.08 -0.25 -8.40
CA LEU A 90 21.03 -0.22 -7.38
C LEU A 90 20.40 -1.60 -7.13
N ASN A 91 20.00 -2.31 -8.21
CA ASN A 91 19.42 -3.65 -8.10
C ASN A 91 20.45 -4.61 -7.46
N ARG A 92 21.64 -4.75 -8.06
CA ARG A 92 22.70 -5.63 -7.58
C ARG A 92 23.03 -5.42 -6.09
N LYS A 93 23.14 -4.16 -5.64
CA LYS A 93 23.40 -3.83 -4.22
C LYS A 93 22.22 -4.17 -3.29
N ALA A 94 20.99 -4.17 -3.78
CA ALA A 94 19.83 -4.60 -3.00
C ALA A 94 19.74 -6.12 -2.90
N ASP A 95 20.06 -6.83 -3.98
CA ASP A 95 20.09 -8.30 -4.07
C ASP A 95 21.18 -8.88 -3.17
N GLU A 96 22.40 -8.33 -3.25
CA GLU A 96 23.55 -8.67 -2.39
C GLU A 96 23.23 -8.50 -0.89
N GLN A 97 22.33 -7.57 -0.55
CA GLN A 97 21.86 -7.33 0.82
C GLN A 97 20.54 -8.07 1.16
N LYS A 98 19.95 -8.81 0.21
CA LYS A 98 18.63 -9.44 0.31
C LYS A 98 17.53 -8.47 0.78
N LEU A 99 17.50 -7.25 0.26
CA LEU A 99 16.53 -6.22 0.66
C LEU A 99 15.20 -6.33 -0.09
N ILE A 100 15.26 -6.53 -1.40
CA ILE A 100 14.12 -6.54 -2.32
C ILE A 100 13.73 -7.98 -2.68
N HIS A 101 12.51 -8.18 -3.14
CA HIS A 101 12.06 -9.48 -3.67
C HIS A 101 12.71 -9.72 -5.05
N PRO A 102 13.02 -10.97 -5.46
CA PRO A 102 13.62 -11.25 -6.77
C PRO A 102 12.85 -10.68 -7.97
N GLU A 103 11.51 -10.63 -7.89
CA GLU A 103 10.64 -10.07 -8.94
C GLU A 103 10.42 -8.55 -8.79
N SER A 104 11.12 -7.89 -7.85
CA SER A 104 11.17 -6.44 -7.71
C SER A 104 12.41 -5.86 -8.38
N TYR A 105 12.27 -4.68 -8.99
CA TYR A 105 13.38 -3.98 -9.63
C TYR A 105 13.27 -2.46 -9.49
N PHE A 106 14.42 -1.78 -9.41
CA PHE A 106 14.45 -0.32 -9.45
C PHE A 106 14.03 0.18 -10.83
N SER A 107 13.06 1.10 -10.86
CA SER A 107 12.61 1.74 -12.08
C SER A 107 13.69 2.66 -12.65
N ASN A 108 13.64 2.92 -13.97
CA ASN A 108 14.56 3.82 -14.66
C ASN A 108 14.58 5.21 -13.99
N PRO A 109 15.68 5.60 -13.30
CA PRO A 109 15.67 6.78 -12.43
C PRO A 109 15.30 8.08 -13.15
N GLN A 110 15.65 8.21 -14.44
CA GLN A 110 15.35 9.39 -15.26
C GLN A 110 13.86 9.74 -15.37
N TYR A 111 12.96 8.75 -15.24
CA TYR A 111 11.52 9.02 -15.25
C TYR A 111 10.97 9.45 -13.88
N ASN A 112 11.75 9.36 -12.81
CA ASN A 112 11.30 9.69 -11.46
C ASN A 112 11.58 11.16 -11.08
N THR A 113 10.79 12.06 -11.66
CA THR A 113 10.85 13.52 -11.44
C THR A 113 10.69 13.99 -9.98
N SER A 114 10.40 13.10 -9.03
CA SER A 114 10.47 13.42 -7.59
C SER A 114 11.92 13.51 -7.09
N PHE A 115 12.81 12.66 -7.59
CA PHE A 115 14.18 12.52 -7.07
C PHE A 115 15.26 13.05 -8.02
N VAL A 116 14.91 13.41 -9.26
CA VAL A 116 15.83 13.95 -10.26
C VAL A 116 15.83 15.48 -10.23
N GLU A 117 16.98 16.09 -9.98
CA GLU A 117 17.26 17.49 -10.32
C GLU A 117 17.72 17.52 -11.78
N ASP A 118 16.98 18.24 -12.61
CA ASP A 118 17.13 18.20 -14.07
C ASP A 118 17.47 19.58 -14.63
N THR A 119 18.45 19.63 -15.52
CA THR A 119 18.95 20.85 -16.16
C THR A 119 19.27 20.56 -17.64
N LYS A 120 19.47 21.62 -18.44
CA LYS A 120 19.74 21.47 -19.88
C LYS A 120 21.02 20.69 -20.24
N GLU A 121 21.94 20.52 -19.29
CA GLU A 121 23.29 20.00 -19.53
C GLU A 121 23.68 18.88 -18.55
N ASP A 122 22.84 18.56 -17.56
CA ASP A 122 23.08 17.55 -16.53
C ASP A 122 21.78 17.21 -15.77
N SER A 123 21.60 15.96 -15.36
CA SER A 123 20.46 15.45 -14.58
C SER A 123 20.99 14.55 -13.46
N LYS A 124 20.59 14.79 -12.20
CA LYS A 124 21.22 14.17 -11.01
C LYS A 124 20.23 13.67 -9.96
N LEU A 125 20.62 12.62 -9.23
CA LEU A 125 19.81 12.04 -8.16
C LEU A 125 19.96 12.77 -6.80
N ILE A 126 18.84 13.21 -6.24
CA ILE A 126 18.76 13.97 -4.97
C ILE A 126 18.19 13.09 -3.85
N LEU A 127 18.89 11.99 -3.58
CA LEU A 127 18.48 10.93 -2.64
C LEU A 127 19.02 11.17 -1.22
N ARG A 128 18.95 12.40 -0.70
CA ARG A 128 19.50 12.72 0.63
C ARG A 128 18.68 12.13 1.78
N ARG A 129 19.35 11.73 2.87
CA ARG A 129 18.69 11.08 4.02
C ARG A 129 17.67 11.97 4.73
N ASP A 130 17.85 13.29 4.73
CA ASP A 130 16.91 14.27 5.30
C ASP A 130 15.58 14.37 4.54
N ARG A 131 15.56 13.92 3.26
CA ARG A 131 14.37 13.93 2.40
C ARG A 131 13.46 12.71 2.59
N PHE A 132 13.75 11.80 3.52
CA PHE A 132 12.96 10.58 3.77
C PHE A 132 12.57 10.43 5.25
N GLN A 133 11.29 10.22 5.53
CA GLN A 133 10.76 9.94 6.87
C GLN A 133 9.89 8.69 6.85
N LEU A 134 10.37 7.62 7.50
CA LEU A 134 9.58 6.42 7.78
C LEU A 134 8.56 6.70 8.89
N GLY A 135 7.36 6.16 8.74
CA GLY A 135 6.40 5.99 9.82
C GLY A 135 6.80 4.87 10.78
N ASN A 136 5.96 4.68 11.80
CA ASN A 136 6.15 3.68 12.87
C ASN A 136 5.03 2.65 12.95
N ASN A 137 3.90 2.89 12.28
CA ASN A 137 2.71 2.04 12.33
C ASN A 137 2.66 1.18 11.08
N PHE A 138 2.92 -0.13 11.24
CA PHE A 138 2.70 -1.09 10.17
C PHE A 138 1.21 -1.39 10.01
N LYS A 139 0.74 -1.45 8.76
CA LYS A 139 -0.55 -2.07 8.39
C LYS A 139 -0.26 -3.48 7.85
N GLU A 140 -1.21 -4.39 8.01
CA GLU A 140 -1.20 -5.68 7.31
C GLU A 140 -2.49 -5.77 6.50
N ILE A 141 -2.39 -6.28 5.27
CA ILE A 141 -3.46 -6.40 4.30
C ILE A 141 -3.53 -7.86 3.88
N TYR A 142 -4.70 -8.47 4.03
CA TYR A 142 -4.99 -9.80 3.51
C TYR A 142 -5.75 -9.65 2.19
N TYR A 143 -5.23 -10.28 1.13
CA TYR A 143 -5.83 -10.26 -0.19
C TYR A 143 -6.67 -11.52 -0.39
N ALA A 144 -7.94 -11.45 0.00
CA ALA A 144 -8.84 -12.61 0.11
C ALA A 144 -9.08 -13.36 -1.21
N TYR A 145 -8.89 -12.72 -2.37
CA TYR A 145 -9.01 -13.38 -3.67
C TYR A 145 -7.68 -13.97 -4.17
N LEU A 146 -6.56 -13.67 -3.51
CA LEU A 146 -5.24 -14.26 -3.74
C LEU A 146 -4.82 -15.28 -2.66
N ASP A 147 -5.38 -15.19 -1.46
CA ASP A 147 -4.98 -15.96 -0.27
C ASP A 147 -3.49 -15.73 0.09
N VAL A 148 -3.10 -14.45 0.23
CA VAL A 148 -1.74 -13.97 0.60
C VAL A 148 -1.81 -12.71 1.47
N HIS A 149 -0.72 -12.38 2.16
CA HIS A 149 -0.59 -11.20 3.02
C HIS A 149 0.50 -10.21 2.57
N GLU A 150 0.18 -8.91 2.56
CA GLU A 150 1.16 -7.82 2.45
C GLU A 150 1.25 -7.02 3.74
N LEU A 151 2.46 -6.69 4.17
CA LEU A 151 2.73 -5.80 5.30
C LEU A 151 3.21 -4.45 4.75
N THR A 152 2.56 -3.35 5.11
CA THR A 152 2.96 -2.02 4.62
C THR A 152 3.45 -1.11 5.74
N LEU A 153 4.48 -0.31 5.43
CA LEU A 153 5.05 0.71 6.32
C LEU A 153 4.97 2.07 5.63
N PRO A 154 4.24 3.06 6.18
CA PRO A 154 4.20 4.40 5.61
C PRO A 154 5.60 5.02 5.48
N ILE A 155 5.87 5.65 4.35
CA ILE A 155 7.04 6.50 4.11
C ILE A 155 6.58 7.81 3.49
N SER A 156 7.15 8.91 3.95
CA SER A 156 7.00 10.20 3.30
C SER A 156 8.34 10.72 2.81
N TYR A 157 8.34 11.43 1.69
CA TYR A 157 9.55 11.97 1.09
C TYR A 157 9.35 13.36 0.47
N THR A 158 10.40 14.17 0.49
CA THR A 158 10.39 15.51 -0.08
C THR A 158 11.12 15.52 -1.43
N SER A 159 10.36 15.74 -2.50
CA SER A 159 10.89 15.84 -3.86
C SER A 159 11.83 17.03 -4.08
N VAL A 160 12.59 17.05 -5.17
CA VAL A 160 13.54 18.14 -5.48
C VAL A 160 12.90 19.53 -5.40
N LYS A 161 11.63 19.65 -5.82
CA LYS A 161 10.81 20.87 -5.83
C LYS A 161 10.24 21.26 -4.46
N GLY A 162 10.63 20.59 -3.37
CA GLY A 162 10.16 20.85 -2.01
C GLY A 162 8.77 20.26 -1.67
N VAL A 163 8.10 19.61 -2.61
CA VAL A 163 6.79 18.98 -2.39
C VAL A 163 6.96 17.69 -1.58
N LYS A 164 6.20 17.56 -0.49
CA LYS A 164 6.07 16.31 0.29
C LYS A 164 5.11 15.35 -0.40
N HIS A 165 5.52 14.09 -0.49
CA HIS A 165 4.73 12.96 -0.97
C HIS A 165 4.59 11.96 0.18
N ASP A 166 3.44 11.31 0.26
CA ASP A 166 3.16 10.22 1.19
C ASP A 166 2.94 8.93 0.38
N SER A 167 3.51 7.83 0.84
CA SER A 167 3.61 6.54 0.14
C SER A 167 3.81 5.41 1.16
N GLU A 168 4.00 4.18 0.68
CA GLU A 168 4.23 3.00 1.53
C GLU A 168 5.40 2.17 1.00
N ILE A 169 6.17 1.57 1.91
CA ILE A 169 7.05 0.44 1.60
C ILE A 169 6.23 -0.82 1.84
N ARG A 170 6.06 -1.60 0.79
CA ARG A 170 5.30 -2.86 0.74
C ARG A 170 6.25 -4.03 0.98
N PHE A 171 5.90 -4.91 1.90
CA PHE A 171 6.68 -6.09 2.27
C PHE A 171 5.85 -7.35 2.09
N VAL A 172 6.49 -8.40 1.56
CA VAL A 172 5.95 -9.76 1.56
C VAL A 172 6.78 -10.67 2.45
N LYS A 173 6.18 -11.78 2.85
CA LYS A 173 6.83 -12.87 3.57
C LYS A 173 6.78 -14.13 2.73
N THR A 174 7.94 -14.68 2.40
CA THR A 174 8.03 -15.89 1.57
C THR A 174 7.69 -17.15 2.36
N THR A 175 7.39 -18.27 1.68
CA THR A 175 6.96 -19.52 2.34
C THR A 175 8.00 -20.12 3.29
N ASP A 176 9.28 -19.83 3.06
CA ASP A 176 10.42 -20.16 3.94
C ASP A 176 10.53 -19.25 5.19
N GLY A 177 9.78 -18.15 5.22
CA GLY A 177 9.71 -17.20 6.32
C GLY A 177 10.64 -15.98 6.21
N GLU A 178 11.41 -15.84 5.11
CA GLU A 178 12.13 -14.60 4.81
C GLU A 178 11.16 -13.44 4.48
N ILE A 179 11.66 -12.21 4.57
CA ILE A 179 10.85 -10.98 4.42
C ILE A 179 11.53 -10.05 3.44
N TYR A 180 10.85 -9.64 2.38
CA TYR A 180 11.41 -8.83 1.30
C TYR A 180 10.56 -7.59 1.03
N ILE A 181 11.20 -6.51 0.55
CA ILE A 181 10.48 -5.35 0.03
C ILE A 181 9.98 -5.71 -1.38
N LEU A 182 8.66 -5.72 -1.57
CA LEU A 182 8.02 -5.93 -2.88
C LEU A 182 7.90 -4.62 -3.67
N GLY A 183 7.73 -3.49 -2.99
CA GLY A 183 7.61 -2.18 -3.65
C GLY A 183 7.86 -1.01 -2.71
N ALA A 184 8.39 0.08 -3.24
CA ALA A 184 8.75 1.29 -2.49
C ALA A 184 8.92 2.47 -3.47
N PRO A 185 9.11 3.72 -3.00
CA PRO A 185 9.56 4.80 -3.89
C PRO A 185 10.84 4.40 -4.66
N MET A 186 10.79 4.53 -6.00
CA MET A 186 11.78 4.02 -6.98
C MET A 186 11.84 2.49 -7.21
N LEU A 187 11.16 1.67 -6.42
CA LEU A 187 11.18 0.20 -6.56
C LEU A 187 9.82 -0.31 -7.04
N ILE A 188 9.81 -0.89 -8.25
CA ILE A 188 8.66 -1.61 -8.82
C ILE A 188 8.71 -3.07 -8.36
N GLY A 189 7.53 -3.66 -8.21
CA GLY A 189 7.27 -5.08 -8.02
C GLY A 189 5.76 -5.28 -7.94
N GLU A 190 5.29 -6.52 -7.92
CA GLU A 190 3.91 -6.86 -8.23
C GLU A 190 2.84 -6.09 -7.43
N ASP A 191 1.71 -5.76 -8.05
CA ASP A 191 0.60 -5.05 -7.42
C ASP A 191 -0.46 -6.05 -6.93
N LEU A 192 -0.21 -6.61 -5.74
CA LEU A 192 -1.11 -7.56 -5.09
C LEU A 192 -2.53 -7.01 -4.90
N LYS A 193 -2.70 -5.69 -4.74
CA LYS A 193 -4.03 -5.07 -4.67
C LYS A 193 -4.73 -5.17 -6.03
N LYS A 194 -4.03 -4.88 -7.11
CA LYS A 194 -4.58 -5.01 -8.47
C LYS A 194 -4.86 -6.48 -8.82
N LYS A 195 -3.94 -7.41 -8.53
CA LYS A 195 -4.14 -8.86 -8.72
C LYS A 195 -5.37 -9.38 -7.94
N ASP A 196 -5.62 -8.89 -6.71
CA ASP A 196 -6.83 -9.20 -5.92
C ASP A 196 -8.11 -8.57 -6.51
N GLU A 197 -8.02 -7.41 -7.15
CA GLU A 197 -9.14 -6.80 -7.88
C GLU A 197 -9.43 -7.55 -9.19
N ASP A 198 -8.42 -7.92 -9.97
CA ASP A 198 -8.54 -8.75 -11.17
C ASP A 198 -9.12 -10.13 -10.82
N ALA A 199 -8.64 -10.78 -9.74
CA ALA A 199 -9.15 -12.06 -9.23
C ALA A 199 -10.54 -11.97 -8.57
N TYR A 200 -10.97 -10.79 -8.11
CA TYR A 200 -12.35 -10.55 -7.66
C TYR A 200 -13.32 -10.50 -8.86
N TYR A 201 -12.96 -9.76 -9.91
CA TYR A 201 -13.83 -9.56 -11.08
C TYR A 201 -13.84 -10.75 -12.05
N ASP A 202 -12.69 -11.34 -12.38
CA ASP A 202 -12.60 -12.53 -13.24
C ASP A 202 -12.53 -13.83 -12.41
N GLU A 203 -13.69 -14.32 -12.00
CA GLU A 203 -13.81 -15.52 -11.17
C GLU A 203 -13.38 -16.81 -11.89
N TYR A 204 -13.38 -16.79 -13.23
CA TYR A 204 -12.92 -17.92 -14.03
C TYR A 204 -11.40 -18.02 -13.99
N LYS A 205 -10.69 -16.88 -14.04
CA LYS A 205 -9.23 -16.82 -13.90
C LYS A 205 -8.72 -16.74 -12.47
N ARG A 206 -9.57 -16.55 -11.44
CA ARG A 206 -9.15 -16.44 -10.03
C ARG A 206 -8.11 -17.49 -9.62
N LYS A 207 -8.26 -18.75 -10.03
CA LYS A 207 -7.30 -19.82 -9.73
C LYS A 207 -5.96 -19.70 -10.48
N GLU A 208 -6.00 -19.23 -11.72
CA GLU A 208 -4.82 -18.96 -12.55
C GLU A 208 -4.01 -17.82 -11.92
N ILE A 209 -4.67 -16.71 -11.57
CA ILE A 209 -4.07 -15.54 -10.89
C ILE A 209 -3.54 -15.90 -9.49
N GLN A 210 -4.27 -16.72 -8.73
CA GLN A 210 -3.80 -17.26 -7.45
C GLN A 210 -2.53 -18.11 -7.59
N GLN A 211 -2.45 -18.93 -8.63
CA GLN A 211 -1.31 -19.80 -8.88
C GLN A 211 -0.10 -19.00 -9.38
N GLU A 212 -0.30 -18.09 -10.33
CA GLU A 212 0.70 -17.11 -10.82
C GLU A 212 1.36 -16.37 -9.65
N VAL A 213 0.57 -15.69 -8.80
CA VAL A 213 1.09 -14.97 -7.62
C VAL A 213 1.85 -15.88 -6.63
N LYS A 214 1.44 -17.14 -6.49
CA LYS A 214 2.09 -18.08 -5.55
C LYS A 214 3.32 -18.78 -6.13
N GLU A 215 3.41 -18.93 -7.46
CA GLU A 215 4.58 -19.49 -8.14
C GLU A 215 5.67 -18.43 -8.37
N GLU A 216 5.29 -17.21 -8.77
CA GLU A 216 6.22 -16.09 -9.01
C GLU A 216 6.78 -15.50 -7.71
N LEU A 217 5.92 -15.26 -6.71
CA LEU A 217 6.34 -14.59 -5.48
C LEU A 217 6.68 -15.55 -4.34
N ASN A 218 6.10 -16.75 -4.32
CA ASN A 218 6.28 -17.76 -3.27
C ASN A 218 5.99 -17.22 -1.85
N ILE A 219 4.84 -16.59 -1.66
CA ILE A 219 4.45 -15.83 -0.44
C ILE A 219 3.36 -16.50 0.42
N GLN A 220 3.27 -16.04 1.68
CA GLN A 220 2.24 -16.37 2.68
C GLN A 220 1.19 -15.26 2.82
#